data_AF-A0A538GRQ9-F1
#
_entry.id   AF-A0A538GRQ9-F1
#
_cell.length_a   1.000
_cell.length_b   1.000
_cell.length_c   1.000
_cell.angle_alpha   90.00
_cell.angle_beta   90.00
_cell.angle_gamma   90.00
#
_symmetry.space_group_name_H-M   'P 1'
#
loop_
_entity.id
_entity.type
_entity.pdbx_description
1 polymer ?
#
loop_
_entity_poly.entity_id
_entity_poly.type
_entity_poly.pdbx_seq_one_letter_code
_entity_poly.pdbx_strand_id
1 'polypeptide(L)'
;MTLVGPLVRTALAAIVALVVLLWTPKLSTPRALAIWVVLATALFLLSLIRHSREHDGPERASRFEQALRRRKPRSLQPEELLRMDRELVLGSADADHAHRRLLPLLRATAAARIAARHGFELERRPEAARALLGEDAWELLRPDRPPPEDRHGPGVPPRRVAAVIERVESL
;
A
#
# COMPACT_ATOMS: atom_id res chain seq x y z
N MET A 1 -8.26 -17.60 -16.56
CA MET A 1 -6.89 -17.81 -17.09
C MET A 1 -5.96 -16.91 -16.28
N THR A 2 -5.02 -17.31 -15.42
CA THR A 2 -4.21 -18.55 -15.30
C THR A 2 -3.71 -18.73 -13.83
N LEU A 3 -4.58 -19.13 -12.89
CA LEU A 3 -4.17 -19.55 -11.53
C LEU A 3 -3.41 -20.90 -11.49
N VAL A 4 -3.29 -21.55 -12.65
CA VAL A 4 -2.58 -22.81 -12.86
C VAL A 4 -1.05 -22.63 -12.87
N GLY A 5 -0.56 -21.40 -13.07
CA GLY A 5 0.87 -21.09 -13.17
C GLY A 5 1.74 -21.47 -11.96
N PRO A 6 1.40 -21.10 -10.71
CA PRO A 6 2.26 -21.38 -9.55
C PRO A 6 2.22 -22.86 -9.13
N LEU A 7 1.06 -23.52 -9.22
CA LEU A 7 0.87 -24.94 -8.89
C LEU A 7 1.63 -25.85 -9.87
N VAL A 8 1.55 -25.54 -11.17
CA VAL A 8 2.31 -26.29 -12.19
C VAL A 8 3.80 -26.04 -12.03
N ARG A 9 4.24 -24.84 -11.63
CA ARG A 9 5.66 -24.55 -11.36
C ARG A 9 6.23 -25.34 -10.20
N THR A 10 5.50 -25.46 -9.09
CA THR A 10 5.95 -26.26 -7.93
C THR A 10 5.98 -27.76 -8.25
N ALA A 11 4.97 -28.26 -8.98
CA ALA A 11 4.93 -29.65 -9.40
C ALA A 11 6.05 -29.97 -10.40
N LEU A 12 6.29 -29.09 -11.37
CA LEU A 12 7.37 -29.25 -12.36
C LEU A 12 8.75 -29.20 -11.69
N ALA A 13 8.97 -28.28 -10.75
CA ALA A 13 10.23 -28.20 -9.99
C ALA A 13 10.49 -29.47 -9.17
N ALA A 14 9.46 -30.05 -8.56
CA ALA A 14 9.56 -31.32 -7.83
C ALA A 14 9.92 -32.50 -8.76
N ILE A 15 9.30 -32.56 -9.94
CA ILE A 15 9.58 -33.61 -10.93
C ILE A 15 11.00 -33.47 -11.50
N VAL A 16 11.44 -32.25 -11.83
CA VAL A 16 12.80 -32.00 -12.33
C VAL A 16 13.84 -32.35 -11.26
N ALA A 17 13.61 -31.98 -9.99
CA ALA A 17 14.50 -32.36 -8.89
C ALA A 17 14.57 -33.89 -8.69
N LEU A 18 13.44 -34.59 -8.85
CA LEU A 18 13.37 -36.05 -8.78
C LEU A 18 14.17 -36.72 -9.90
N VAL A 19 14.01 -36.24 -11.14
CA VAL A 19 14.71 -36.77 -12.33
C VAL A 19 16.21 -36.51 -12.25
N VAL A 20 16.63 -35.29 -11.86
CA VAL A 20 18.05 -34.92 -11.71
C VAL A 20 18.73 -35.77 -10.63
N LEU A 21 18.01 -36.10 -9.55
CA LEU A 21 18.57 -36.91 -8.47
C LEU A 21 18.68 -38.40 -8.84
N LEU A 22 17.67 -38.96 -9.52
CA LEU A 22 17.70 -40.33 -10.06
C LEU A 22 18.82 -40.56 -11.09
N TRP A 23 19.30 -39.48 -11.73
CA TRP A 23 20.33 -39.54 -12.75
C TRP A 23 21.77 -39.41 -12.21
N THR A 24 21.97 -39.44 -10.89
CA THR A 24 23.30 -39.37 -10.27
C THR A 24 23.77 -40.73 -9.73
N PRO A 25 24.42 -41.57 -10.55
CA PRO A 25 24.76 -42.97 -10.22
C PRO A 25 25.93 -43.15 -9.23
N LYS A 26 26.35 -42.12 -8.48
CA LYS A 26 27.57 -42.15 -7.64
C LYS A 26 27.43 -41.66 -6.20
N LEU A 27 26.23 -41.48 -5.68
CA LEU A 27 26.04 -41.24 -4.25
C LEU A 27 25.57 -42.52 -3.58
N SER A 28 26.29 -42.98 -2.55
CA SER A 28 25.89 -44.10 -1.71
C SER A 28 24.42 -43.97 -1.35
N THR A 29 23.63 -44.93 -1.82
CA THR A 29 22.17 -45.02 -1.76
C THR A 29 21.55 -44.50 -0.46
N PRO A 30 22.10 -44.76 0.75
CA PRO A 30 21.51 -44.25 1.99
C PRO A 30 21.62 -42.72 2.19
N ARG A 31 22.70 -42.07 1.73
CA ARG A 31 22.87 -40.61 1.92
C ARG A 31 22.03 -39.81 0.93
N ALA A 32 21.90 -40.30 -0.30
CA ALA A 32 21.02 -39.71 -1.30
C ALA A 32 19.55 -39.76 -0.85
N LEU A 33 19.13 -40.89 -0.27
CA LEU A 33 17.78 -41.04 0.30
C LEU A 33 17.56 -40.12 1.50
N ALA A 34 18.53 -39.98 2.41
CA ALA A 34 18.40 -39.09 3.57
C ALA A 34 18.21 -37.62 3.16
N ILE A 35 19.00 -37.14 2.20
CA ILE A 35 18.88 -35.77 1.68
C ILE A 35 17.53 -35.58 0.98
N TRP A 36 17.08 -36.57 0.21
CA TRP A 36 15.78 -36.51 -0.48
C TRP A 36 14.61 -36.49 0.48
N VAL A 37 14.61 -37.36 1.51
CA VAL A 37 13.54 -37.41 2.52
C VAL A 37 13.45 -36.09 3.28
N VAL A 38 14.59 -35.48 3.64
CA VAL A 38 14.61 -34.17 4.32
C VAL A 38 14.05 -33.08 3.40
N LEU A 39 14.48 -33.04 2.14
CA LEU A 39 14.04 -32.02 1.19
C LEU A 39 12.54 -32.15 0.87
N ALA A 40 12.05 -33.38 0.65
CA ALA A 40 10.65 -33.68 0.39
C ALA A 40 9.77 -33.34 1.61
N THR A 41 10.23 -33.67 2.82
CA THR A 41 9.53 -33.34 4.06
C THR A 41 9.47 -31.83 4.29
N ALA A 42 10.58 -31.12 4.05
CA ALA A 42 10.64 -29.66 4.17
C ALA A 42 9.70 -28.97 3.17
N LEU A 43 9.67 -29.44 1.92
CA LEU A 43 8.77 -28.91 0.89
C LEU A 43 7.31 -29.24 1.18
N PHE A 44 7.01 -30.44 1.68
CA PHE A 44 5.66 -30.84 2.10
C PHE A 44 5.15 -29.96 3.27
N LEU A 45 5.99 -29.73 4.28
CA LEU A 45 5.70 -28.83 5.40
C LEU A 45 5.48 -27.39 4.93
N LEU A 46 6.35 -26.86 4.05
CA LEU A 46 6.17 -25.52 3.49
C LEU A 46 4.89 -25.42 2.67
N SER A 47 4.55 -26.45 1.91
CA SER A 47 3.32 -26.52 1.14
C SER A 47 2.09 -26.51 2.04
N LEU A 48 2.10 -27.31 3.13
CA LEU A 48 1.03 -27.32 4.13
C LEU A 48 0.85 -25.95 4.81
N ILE A 49 1.95 -25.31 5.20
CA ILE A 49 1.91 -23.99 5.87
C ILE A 49 1.37 -22.92 4.93
N ARG A 50 1.78 -22.94 3.65
CA ARG A 50 1.27 -21.97 2.66
C ARG A 50 -0.21 -22.23 2.35
N HIS A 51 -0.61 -23.48 2.23
CA HIS A 51 -1.99 -23.87 1.97
C HIS A 51 -2.91 -23.54 3.16
N SER A 52 -2.45 -23.74 4.39
CA SER A 52 -3.18 -23.32 5.62
C SER A 52 -3.37 -21.81 5.68
N ARG A 53 -2.39 -21.01 5.24
CA ARG A 53 -2.52 -19.54 5.20
C ARG A 53 -3.49 -19.02 4.13
N GLU A 54 -3.77 -19.82 3.11
CA GLU A 54 -4.74 -19.49 2.06
C GLU A 54 -6.17 -19.93 2.45
N HIS A 55 -6.31 -20.85 3.42
CA HIS A 55 -7.60 -21.38 3.88
C HIS A 55 -8.05 -20.89 5.27
N ASP A 56 -7.25 -20.11 6.00
CA ASP A 56 -7.70 -19.39 7.21
C ASP A 56 -8.60 -18.19 6.83
N GLY A 57 -9.77 -18.49 6.27
CA GLY A 57 -10.92 -17.60 6.29
C GLY A 57 -11.40 -17.36 7.74
N PRO A 58 -12.11 -16.27 8.01
CA PRO A 58 -12.34 -15.78 9.37
C PRO A 58 -13.39 -16.62 10.12
N GLU A 59 -13.04 -17.83 10.53
CA GLU A 59 -13.82 -18.57 11.52
C GLU A 59 -13.50 -18.05 12.92
N ARG A 60 -14.31 -17.09 13.37
CA ARG A 60 -14.52 -16.64 14.76
C ARG A 60 -13.36 -16.91 15.73
N ALA A 61 -12.25 -16.21 15.54
CA ALA A 61 -11.16 -16.17 16.53
C ALA A 61 -11.71 -15.74 17.90
N SER A 62 -11.47 -16.57 18.92
CA SER A 62 -11.91 -16.38 20.31
C SER A 62 -11.48 -15.01 20.87
N ARG A 63 -12.28 -14.42 21.77
CA ARG A 63 -11.98 -13.11 22.40
C ARG A 63 -10.57 -13.05 22.99
N PHE A 64 -10.08 -14.17 23.51
CA PHE A 64 -8.72 -14.27 24.07
C PHE A 64 -7.64 -14.19 22.98
N GLU A 65 -7.87 -14.85 21.85
CA GLU A 65 -6.97 -14.79 20.69
C GLU A 65 -7.02 -13.41 20.01
N GLN A 66 -8.18 -12.73 20.00
CA GLN A 66 -8.29 -11.33 19.59
C GLN A 66 -7.52 -10.39 20.52
N ALA A 67 -7.59 -10.59 21.85
CA ALA A 67 -6.84 -9.77 22.81
C ALA A 67 -5.32 -9.96 22.66
N LEU A 68 -4.88 -11.20 22.39
CA LEU A 68 -3.47 -11.53 22.17
C LEU A 68 -2.98 -11.05 20.80
N ARG A 69 -3.79 -11.17 19.73
CA ARG A 69 -3.49 -10.62 18.38
C ARG A 69 -3.55 -9.09 18.35
N ARG A 70 -4.41 -8.44 19.14
CA ARG A 70 -4.39 -6.97 19.36
C ARG A 70 -3.04 -6.51 19.90
N ARG A 71 -2.34 -7.41 20.59
CA ARG A 71 -1.01 -7.20 21.17
C ARG A 71 0.10 -7.82 20.32
N LYS A 72 -0.16 -8.28 19.09
CA LYS A 72 0.93 -8.46 18.11
C LYS A 72 1.39 -7.05 17.74
N PRO A 73 2.64 -6.66 18.03
CA PRO A 73 3.08 -5.29 17.86
C PRO A 73 2.85 -4.91 16.40
N ARG A 74 2.06 -3.85 16.18
CA ARG A 74 2.21 -3.05 14.96
C ARG A 74 3.71 -2.81 14.84
N SER A 75 4.27 -3.14 13.68
CA SER A 75 5.62 -2.72 13.28
C SER A 75 5.94 -1.40 13.98
N LEU A 76 7.06 -1.35 14.71
CA LEU A 76 7.57 -0.14 15.36
C LEU A 76 7.46 1.04 14.39
N GLN A 77 6.32 1.73 14.39
CA GLN A 77 6.18 3.05 13.83
C GLN A 77 6.89 3.90 14.86
N PRO A 78 7.95 4.64 14.49
CA PRO A 78 8.60 5.59 15.36
C PRO A 78 7.55 6.38 16.15
N GLU A 79 7.76 6.61 17.44
CA GLU A 79 6.81 7.37 18.28
C GLU A 79 6.47 8.73 17.65
N GLU A 80 7.39 9.29 16.86
CA GLU A 80 7.19 10.46 16.01
C GLU A 80 6.04 10.29 15.01
N LEU A 81 5.91 9.15 14.33
CA LEU A 81 4.80 8.90 13.39
C LEU A 81 3.45 8.86 14.11
N LEU A 82 3.37 8.27 15.30
CA LEU A 82 2.13 8.24 16.09
C LEU A 82 1.78 9.60 16.68
N ARG A 83 2.78 10.43 17.00
CA ARG A 83 2.60 11.83 17.38
C ARG A 83 2.09 12.65 16.19
N MET A 84 2.67 12.45 15.01
CA MET A 84 2.29 13.13 13.77
C MET A 84 0.88 12.73 13.31
N ASP A 85 0.49 11.46 13.43
CA ASP A 85 -0.87 11.01 13.10
C ASP A 85 -1.89 11.58 14.08
N ARG A 86 -1.53 11.71 15.36
CA ARG A 86 -2.40 12.32 16.39
C ARG A 86 -2.48 13.85 16.21
N GLU A 87 -1.40 14.51 15.80
CA GLU A 87 -1.38 15.91 15.35
C GLU A 87 -2.14 16.11 14.03
N LEU A 88 -2.15 15.12 13.13
CA LEU A 88 -2.94 15.14 11.89
C LEU A 88 -4.43 14.93 12.17
N VAL A 89 -4.81 14.13 13.17
CA VAL A 89 -6.19 14.00 13.64
C VAL A 89 -6.65 15.27 14.38
N LEU A 90 -5.76 15.94 15.10
CA LEU A 90 -6.03 17.23 15.73
C LEU A 90 -5.96 18.42 14.75
N GLY A 91 -5.16 18.32 13.67
CA GLY A 91 -4.96 19.36 12.66
C GLY A 91 -5.86 19.23 11.42
N SER A 92 -6.43 18.04 11.18
CA SER A 92 -7.59 17.87 10.30
C SER A 92 -8.90 18.34 10.94
N ALA A 93 -8.84 18.74 12.21
CA ALA A 93 -9.96 19.34 12.93
C ALA A 93 -10.19 20.82 12.55
N ASP A 94 -9.20 21.51 11.99
CA ASP A 94 -9.14 22.98 11.93
C ASP A 94 -8.86 23.49 10.49
N ALA A 95 -9.76 24.33 9.98
CA ALA A 95 -9.74 24.83 8.61
C ALA A 95 -8.51 25.70 8.31
N ASP A 96 -7.97 26.39 9.32
CA ASP A 96 -6.77 27.22 9.18
C ASP A 96 -5.53 26.39 8.90
N HIS A 97 -5.36 25.23 9.57
CA HIS A 97 -4.27 24.30 9.29
C HIS A 97 -4.35 23.71 7.88
N ALA A 98 -5.55 23.36 7.42
CA ALA A 98 -5.74 22.91 6.05
C ALA A 98 -5.34 24.00 5.04
N HIS A 99 -5.75 25.24 5.28
CA HIS A 99 -5.44 26.37 4.40
C HIS A 99 -3.94 26.73 4.37
N ARG A 100 -3.27 26.75 5.53
CA ARG A 100 -1.86 27.21 5.63
C ARG A 100 -0.83 26.14 5.32
N ARG A 101 -1.13 24.85 5.52
CA ARG A 101 -0.14 23.76 5.35
C ARG A 101 -0.53 22.78 4.26
N LEU A 102 -1.73 22.21 4.32
CA LEU A 102 -2.13 21.12 3.43
C LEU A 102 -2.31 21.60 1.98
N LEU A 103 -3.10 22.65 1.77
CA LEU A 103 -3.42 23.14 0.43
C LEU A 103 -2.21 23.69 -0.34
N PRO A 104 -1.28 24.44 0.27
CA PRO A 104 -0.08 24.89 -0.42
C PRO A 104 0.81 23.73 -0.90
N LEU A 105 0.93 22.66 -0.12
CA LEU A 105 1.68 21.47 -0.52
C LEU A 105 1.02 20.77 -1.71
N LEU A 106 -0.30 20.53 -1.65
CA LEU A 106 -1.03 19.92 -2.76
C LEU A 106 -0.98 20.78 -4.03
N ARG A 107 -1.05 22.12 -3.88
CA ARG A 107 -0.93 23.06 -4.99
C ARG A 107 0.44 23.00 -5.63
N ALA A 108 1.52 22.94 -4.83
CA ALA A 108 2.88 22.82 -5.35
C ALA A 108 3.05 21.52 -6.15
N THR A 109 2.51 20.40 -5.68
CA THR A 109 2.53 19.12 -6.41
C THR A 109 1.75 19.19 -7.72
N ALA A 110 0.56 19.80 -7.70
CA ALA A 110 -0.25 20.00 -8.89
C ALA A 110 0.45 20.92 -9.92
N ALA A 111 1.02 22.04 -9.47
CA ALA A 111 1.75 22.97 -10.32
C ALA A 111 2.98 22.30 -10.96
N ALA A 112 3.76 21.53 -10.19
CA ALA A 112 4.91 20.80 -10.71
C ALA A 112 4.50 19.79 -11.79
N ARG A 113 3.38 19.09 -11.58
CA ARG A 113 2.90 18.09 -12.52
C ARG A 113 2.30 18.69 -13.79
N ILE A 114 1.57 19.80 -13.68
CA ILE A 114 1.07 20.56 -14.83
C ILE A 114 2.23 21.13 -15.64
N ALA A 115 3.24 21.69 -14.98
CA ALA A 115 4.44 22.17 -15.67
C ALA A 115 5.16 21.04 -16.41
N ALA A 116 5.33 19.87 -15.76
CA ALA A 116 6.04 18.73 -16.34
C ALA A 116 5.29 18.06 -17.50
N ARG A 117 3.95 17.95 -17.43
CA ARG A 117 3.16 17.19 -18.42
C ARG A 117 2.45 18.05 -19.46
N HIS A 118 2.14 19.30 -19.12
CA HIS A 118 1.37 20.21 -19.97
C HIS A 118 2.13 21.48 -20.34
N GLY A 119 3.32 21.71 -19.77
CA GLY A 119 4.24 22.76 -20.22
C GLY A 119 3.85 24.18 -19.83
N PHE A 120 3.00 24.37 -18.81
CA PHE A 120 2.64 25.68 -18.30
C PHE A 120 2.52 25.71 -16.77
N GLU A 121 2.65 26.91 -16.20
CA GLU A 121 2.49 27.15 -14.76
C GLU A 121 1.00 27.36 -14.42
N LEU A 122 0.56 26.77 -13.30
CA LEU A 122 -0.84 26.80 -12.84
C LEU A 122 -1.37 28.24 -12.73
N GLU A 123 -0.54 29.17 -12.25
CA GLU A 123 -0.87 30.58 -12.03
C GLU A 123 -0.93 31.38 -13.34
N ARG A 124 -0.15 30.99 -14.36
CA ARG A 124 -0.11 31.70 -15.65
C ARG A 124 -1.31 31.39 -16.53
N ARG A 125 -1.94 30.23 -16.36
CA ARG A 125 -3.10 29.80 -17.16
C ARG A 125 -4.16 29.13 -16.27
N PRO A 126 -4.86 29.91 -15.42
CA PRO A 126 -5.80 29.38 -14.44
C PRO A 126 -6.96 28.61 -15.07
N GLU A 127 -7.50 29.06 -16.20
CA GLU A 127 -8.62 28.37 -16.85
C GLU A 127 -8.23 27.02 -17.46
N ALA A 128 -7.01 26.93 -18.02
CA ALA A 128 -6.48 25.66 -18.50
C ALA A 128 -6.19 24.70 -17.35
N ALA A 129 -5.65 25.21 -16.24
CA ALA A 129 -5.42 24.42 -15.03
C ALA A 129 -6.73 23.92 -14.42
N ARG A 130 -7.78 24.76 -14.40
CA ARG A 130 -9.13 24.40 -13.96
C ARG A 130 -9.74 23.29 -14.80
N ALA A 131 -9.63 23.38 -16.13
CA ALA A 131 -10.11 22.33 -17.03
C ALA A 131 -9.41 20.98 -16.79
N LEU A 132 -8.10 21.00 -16.50
CA LEU A 132 -7.34 19.80 -16.17
C LEU A 132 -7.66 19.24 -14.79
N LEU A 133 -7.75 20.09 -13.76
CA LEU A 133 -7.99 19.62 -12.39
C LEU A 133 -9.46 19.25 -12.15
N GLY A 134 -10.40 19.86 -12.89
CA GLY A 134 -11.83 19.78 -12.60
C GLY A 134 -12.22 20.69 -11.43
N GLU A 135 -13.52 20.98 -11.31
CA GLU A 135 -14.06 21.95 -10.36
C GLU A 135 -13.72 21.64 -8.90
N ASP A 136 -13.91 20.40 -8.47
CA ASP A 136 -13.73 20.02 -7.06
C ASP A 136 -12.30 20.17 -6.57
N ALA A 137 -11.32 19.84 -7.42
CA ALA A 137 -9.91 20.01 -7.11
C ALA A 137 -9.46 21.46 -7.30
N TRP A 138 -9.98 22.16 -8.31
CA TRP A 138 -9.70 23.57 -8.53
C TRP A 138 -10.15 24.45 -7.37
N GLU A 139 -11.34 24.22 -6.81
CA GLU A 139 -11.87 24.96 -5.65
C GLU A 139 -10.87 24.94 -4.47
N LEU A 140 -10.18 23.81 -4.31
CA LEU A 140 -9.23 23.60 -3.23
C LEU A 140 -7.83 24.16 -3.55
N LEU A 141 -7.38 24.02 -4.79
CA LEU A 141 -6.01 24.31 -5.21
C LEU A 141 -5.81 25.69 -5.83
N ARG A 142 -6.88 26.43 -6.13
CA ARG A 142 -6.76 27.77 -6.74
C ARG A 142 -5.89 28.70 -5.89
N PRO A 143 -5.00 29.51 -6.49
CA PRO A 143 -4.03 30.34 -5.78
C PRO A 143 -4.68 31.49 -5.00
N ASP A 144 -5.83 31.97 -5.48
CA ASP A 144 -6.64 33.06 -4.96
C ASP A 144 -7.66 32.62 -3.89
N ARG A 145 -7.57 31.38 -3.40
CA ARG A 145 -8.53 30.88 -2.41
C ARG A 145 -8.47 31.76 -1.14
N PRO A 146 -9.61 32.32 -0.67
CA PRO A 146 -9.63 33.10 0.55
C PRO A 146 -9.32 32.23 1.78
N PRO A 147 -8.80 32.82 2.88
CA PRO A 147 -8.68 32.13 4.14
C PRO A 147 -10.07 31.68 4.65
N PRO A 148 -10.14 30.61 5.46
CA PRO A 148 -11.40 30.15 6.01
C PRO A 148 -12.05 31.22 6.90
N GLU A 149 -13.38 31.35 6.81
CA GLU A 149 -14.16 32.29 7.62
C GLU A 149 -14.06 31.95 9.11
N ASP A 150 -14.20 30.66 9.44
CA ASP A 150 -13.94 30.13 10.77
C ASP A 150 -12.63 29.35 10.75
N ARG A 151 -11.61 29.89 11.44
CA ARG A 151 -10.30 29.26 11.55
C ARG A 151 -10.37 27.93 12.28
N HIS A 152 -11.26 27.84 13.28
CA HIS A 152 -11.52 26.67 14.11
C HIS A 152 -12.64 25.78 13.61
N GLY A 153 -13.16 26.11 12.43
CA GLY A 153 -14.14 25.30 11.73
C GLY A 153 -13.52 24.01 11.18
N PRO A 154 -14.36 23.07 10.70
CA PRO A 154 -13.90 21.79 10.20
C PRO A 154 -12.95 21.94 8.99
N GLY A 155 -11.84 21.20 9.03
CA GLY A 155 -10.88 21.12 7.93
C GLY A 155 -11.40 20.38 6.69
N VAL A 156 -10.51 20.17 5.71
CA VAL A 156 -10.87 19.43 4.49
C VAL A 156 -11.03 17.93 4.82
N PRO A 157 -12.19 17.30 4.52
CA PRO A 157 -12.40 15.89 4.83
C PRO A 157 -11.35 14.99 4.15
N PRO A 158 -10.81 13.95 4.83
CA PRO A 158 -9.77 13.08 4.27
C PRO A 158 -10.13 12.45 2.92
N ARG A 159 -11.41 12.11 2.73
CA ARG A 159 -11.93 11.56 1.47
C ARG A 159 -11.79 12.55 0.30
N ARG A 160 -12.00 13.84 0.58
CA ARG A 160 -11.88 14.91 -0.40
C ARG A 160 -10.42 15.18 -0.74
N VAL A 161 -9.52 15.12 0.25
CA VAL A 161 -8.06 15.18 0.03
C VAL A 161 -7.59 14.03 -0.86
N ALA A 162 -8.02 12.80 -0.57
CA ALA A 162 -7.67 11.62 -1.38
C ALA A 162 -8.11 11.77 -2.84
N ALA A 163 -9.33 12.25 -3.07
CA ALA A 163 -9.84 12.50 -4.43
C ALA A 163 -9.01 13.56 -5.19
N VAL A 164 -8.56 14.62 -4.51
CA VAL A 164 -7.67 15.63 -5.11
C VAL A 164 -6.31 15.02 -5.48
N ILE A 165 -5.74 14.20 -4.60
CA ILE A 165 -4.46 13.53 -4.85
C ILE A 165 -4.59 12.61 -6.06
N GLU A 166 -5.60 11.74 -6.08
CA GLU A 166 -5.87 10.84 -7.22
C GLU A 166 -6.04 11.63 -8.51
N ARG A 167 -6.73 12.77 -8.47
CA ARG A 167 -6.89 13.63 -9.63
C ARG A 167 -5.56 14.19 -10.11
N VAL A 168 -4.74 14.74 -9.20
CA VAL A 168 -3.41 15.25 -9.54
C VAL A 168 -2.52 14.14 -10.11
N GLU A 169 -2.54 12.94 -9.52
CA GLU A 169 -1.78 11.79 -10.00
C GLU A 169 -2.24 11.29 -11.38
N SER A 170 -3.50 11.50 -11.74
CA SER A 170 -4.04 11.16 -13.06
C SER A 170 -3.67 12.15 -14.18
N LEU A 171 -3.22 13.37 -13.83
CA LEU A 171 -2.63 14.32 -14.78
C LEU A 171 -1.35 13.70 -15.36
#